data_AF-A0A955SIQ5-F1
#
_entry.id   AF-A0A955SIQ5-F1
#
_cell.length_a   1.000
_cell.length_b   1.000
_cell.length_c   1.000
_cell.angle_alpha   90.00
_cell.angle_beta   90.00
_cell.angle_gamma   90.00
#
_symmetry.space_group_name_H-M   'P 1'
#
loop_
_entity.id
_entity.type
_entity.pdbx_description
1 polymer ?
#
loop_
_entity_poly.entity_id
_entity_poly.type
_entity_poly.pdbx_seq_one_letter_code
_entity_poly.pdbx_strand_id
1 'polypeptide(L)'
;MLDQCRPILVSSFLAAIILQFPNYSNGEGNSLAMGSQVTDSNNSSCRVYAASPYGFAPSTQTFMKEFKKAIEAAGCKVLDPWEKEPPKNATRKELMDVGKKNADLIDNASGLVAALDGPDVDSGTAAEIGYAAAKQGKTIWIVGYRGDVRHSGEKGQGKVNLQVQYFIEERGHGVIVDTLHDLTIKIRELRCKFRDVEPIPEDYLCESSAKTGLSTDQ
;
A
#
# COMPACT_ATOMS: atom_id res chain seq x y z
N MET A 1 -17.52 -41.94 -49.26
CA MET A 1 -18.07 -40.58 -49.37
C MET A 1 -16.95 -39.62 -49.05
N LEU A 2 -16.61 -38.82 -50.06
CA LEU A 2 -15.63 -37.76 -50.00
C LEU A 2 -16.19 -36.63 -49.13
N ASP A 3 -15.37 -36.00 -48.30
CA ASP A 3 -15.24 -34.55 -48.45
C ASP A 3 -13.86 -34.07 -48.02
N GLN A 4 -13.20 -33.44 -48.98
CA GLN A 4 -11.98 -32.65 -48.81
C GLN A 4 -12.41 -31.22 -48.49
N CYS A 5 -11.66 -30.50 -47.66
CA CYS A 5 -11.23 -29.13 -48.00
C CYS A 5 -10.20 -28.58 -46.99
N ARG A 6 -9.41 -27.66 -47.52
CA ARG A 6 -8.01 -27.29 -47.19
C ARG A 6 -7.89 -26.08 -46.23
N PRO A 7 -6.66 -25.77 -45.78
CA PRO A 7 -6.36 -24.72 -44.80
C PRO A 7 -6.24 -23.33 -45.42
N ILE A 8 -6.35 -22.28 -44.60
CA ILE A 8 -6.02 -20.89 -44.97
C ILE A 8 -4.72 -20.48 -44.27
N LEU A 9 -3.75 -20.12 -45.10
CA LEU A 9 -2.49 -19.47 -44.76
C LEU A 9 -2.62 -17.95 -45.02
N VAL A 10 -1.55 -17.20 -44.72
CA VAL A 10 -1.30 -15.76 -45.00
C VAL A 10 -2.03 -14.81 -44.01
N SER A 11 -1.42 -13.81 -43.36
CA SER A 11 -0.29 -12.97 -43.73
C SER A 11 0.34 -12.29 -42.51
N SER A 12 1.66 -12.20 -42.51
CA SER A 12 2.47 -11.29 -41.73
C SER A 12 2.07 -9.83 -41.98
N PHE A 13 2.06 -9.00 -40.93
CA PHE A 13 2.30 -7.56 -41.03
C PHE A 13 3.18 -7.11 -39.87
N LEU A 14 4.48 -6.98 -40.16
CA LEU A 14 5.36 -6.08 -39.44
C LEU A 14 4.99 -4.65 -39.87
N ALA A 15 4.61 -3.81 -38.92
CA ALA A 15 4.59 -2.37 -39.10
C ALA A 15 5.75 -1.75 -38.32
N ALA A 16 6.83 -1.44 -39.04
CA ALA A 16 7.92 -0.61 -38.55
C ALA A 16 7.42 0.85 -38.48
N ILE A 17 7.39 1.43 -37.29
CA ILE A 17 7.17 2.87 -37.10
C ILE A 17 8.55 3.53 -37.03
N ILE A 18 8.99 4.08 -38.17
CA ILE A 18 10.06 5.07 -38.26
C ILE A 18 9.40 6.42 -38.04
N LEU A 19 9.60 7.04 -36.88
CA LEU A 19 9.30 8.46 -36.68
C LEU A 19 10.59 9.27 -36.85
N GLN A 20 10.52 10.13 -37.84
CA GLN A 20 11.55 11.06 -38.30
C GLN A 20 11.79 12.16 -37.25
N PHE A 21 13.06 12.45 -36.97
CA PHE A 21 13.48 13.65 -36.26
C PHE A 21 13.39 14.87 -37.19
N PRO A 22 12.84 16.02 -36.74
CA PRO A 22 13.04 17.27 -37.45
C PRO A 22 14.35 17.92 -36.98
N ASN A 23 15.25 18.17 -37.94
CA ASN A 23 16.34 19.13 -37.82
C ASN A 23 15.74 20.54 -37.72
N TYR A 24 16.14 21.33 -36.73
CA TYR A 24 15.91 22.78 -36.74
C TYR A 24 17.12 23.54 -36.20
N SER A 25 17.45 24.61 -36.90
CA SER A 25 18.70 25.35 -36.94
C SER A 25 18.92 26.34 -35.79
N ASN A 26 20.20 26.64 -35.54
CA ASN A 26 20.69 27.72 -34.68
C ASN A 26 20.16 29.10 -35.11
N GLY A 27 19.74 29.91 -34.13
CA GLY A 27 19.46 31.33 -34.29
C GLY A 27 19.45 32.03 -32.92
N GLU A 28 20.37 32.97 -32.73
CA GLU A 28 20.46 33.86 -31.57
C GLU A 28 19.29 34.86 -31.53
N GLY A 29 18.81 35.24 -30.33
CA GLY A 29 17.88 36.36 -30.19
C GLY A 29 17.08 36.39 -28.87
N ASN A 30 17.40 37.37 -28.02
CA ASN A 30 16.69 37.81 -26.81
C ASN A 30 15.15 37.91 -26.95
N SER A 31 14.41 37.58 -25.89
CA SER A 31 13.36 38.44 -25.26
C SER A 31 12.36 37.64 -24.43
N LEU A 32 12.22 38.05 -23.16
CA LEU A 32 11.06 37.97 -22.25
C LEU A 32 9.84 37.14 -22.70
N ALA A 33 9.54 36.07 -21.98
CA ALA A 33 8.17 35.62 -21.75
C ALA A 33 8.08 34.75 -20.48
N MET A 34 7.37 35.31 -19.48
CA MET A 34 6.58 34.64 -18.45
C MET A 34 6.87 33.14 -18.23
N GLY A 35 7.71 32.86 -17.23
CA GLY A 35 7.73 31.55 -16.59
C GLY A 35 6.38 31.31 -15.93
N SER A 36 5.52 30.56 -16.62
CA SER A 36 4.37 29.91 -16.01
C SER A 36 4.93 28.99 -14.93
N GLN A 37 4.87 29.46 -13.68
CA GLN A 37 4.95 28.58 -12.53
C GLN A 37 3.71 27.71 -12.61
N VAL A 38 3.84 26.55 -13.27
CA VAL A 38 2.94 25.42 -13.03
C VAL A 38 3.22 25.01 -11.59
N THR A 39 2.49 25.62 -10.67
CA THR A 39 2.41 25.15 -9.31
C THR A 39 1.67 23.82 -9.38
N ASP A 40 2.37 22.71 -9.13
CA ASP A 40 1.80 21.37 -8.94
C ASP A 40 0.93 21.36 -7.67
N SER A 41 -0.17 22.09 -7.69
CA SER A 41 -1.19 22.12 -6.64
C SER A 41 -2.17 20.96 -6.88
N ASN A 42 -1.74 19.73 -6.63
CA ASN A 42 -2.60 18.57 -6.31
C ASN A 42 -1.80 17.27 -6.03
N ASN A 43 -0.64 17.36 -5.38
CA ASN A 43 0.03 16.15 -4.89
C ASN A 43 -0.62 15.72 -3.57
N SER A 44 -1.67 14.89 -3.63
CA SER A 44 -2.08 14.07 -2.49
C SER A 44 -0.90 13.18 -2.11
N SER A 45 -0.03 13.68 -1.23
CA SER A 45 1.27 13.06 -0.97
C SER A 45 1.05 11.64 -0.50
N CYS A 46 1.52 10.65 -1.26
CA CYS A 46 1.44 9.24 -0.87
C CYS A 46 2.09 9.06 0.50
N ARG A 47 1.30 8.66 1.50
CA ARG A 47 1.77 8.39 2.87
C ARG A 47 1.56 6.92 3.18
N VAL A 48 2.57 6.23 3.68
CA VAL A 48 2.55 4.79 3.89
C VAL A 48 2.94 4.46 5.32
N TYR A 49 2.07 3.76 6.04
CA TYR A 49 2.38 3.26 7.38
C TYR A 49 3.29 2.03 7.29
N ALA A 50 4.42 2.05 8.02
CA ALA A 50 5.39 0.95 8.05
C ALA A 50 5.19 0.07 9.28
N ALA A 51 4.33 -0.94 9.17
CA ALA A 51 4.06 -1.91 10.22
C ALA A 51 5.20 -2.94 10.27
N SER A 52 5.96 -3.00 11.37
CA SER A 52 7.02 -3.99 11.52
C SER A 52 7.51 -4.15 12.96
N PRO A 53 8.04 -5.33 13.33
CA PRO A 53 8.75 -5.53 14.59
C PRO A 53 10.21 -5.07 14.55
N TYR A 54 10.70 -4.56 13.40
CA TYR A 54 12.13 -4.33 13.20
C TYR A 54 12.73 -3.20 14.06
N GLY A 55 11.90 -2.39 14.72
CA GLY A 55 12.36 -1.37 15.66
C GLY A 55 12.79 -1.92 17.03
N PHE A 56 12.37 -3.14 17.41
CA PHE A 56 12.63 -3.66 18.76
C PHE A 56 14.08 -4.11 19.01
N ALA A 57 14.83 -4.48 17.97
CA ALA A 57 16.14 -5.09 18.13
C ALA A 57 17.23 -4.36 17.32
N PRO A 58 18.45 -4.18 17.89
CA PRO A 58 19.58 -3.63 17.13
C PRO A 58 19.91 -4.43 15.86
N SER A 59 19.72 -5.76 15.90
CA SER A 59 19.98 -6.66 14.77
C SER A 59 19.10 -6.38 13.55
N THR A 60 17.90 -5.81 13.74
CA THR A 60 16.94 -5.54 12.66
C THR A 60 16.97 -4.10 12.18
N GLN A 61 17.71 -3.19 12.83
CA GLN A 61 17.73 -1.77 12.47
C GLN A 61 18.30 -1.51 11.07
N THR A 62 19.31 -2.27 10.64
CA THR A 62 19.85 -2.14 9.27
C THR A 62 18.77 -2.47 8.25
N PHE A 63 18.06 -3.59 8.45
CA PHE A 63 16.99 -3.99 7.56
C PHE A 63 15.81 -3.01 7.60
N MET A 64 15.46 -2.46 8.77
CA MET A 64 14.44 -1.41 8.90
C MET A 64 14.75 -0.17 8.05
N LYS A 65 16.04 0.19 7.89
CA LYS A 65 16.44 1.29 7.00
C LYS A 65 16.23 0.93 5.54
N GLU A 66 16.56 -0.29 5.12
CA GLU A 66 16.36 -0.75 3.74
C GLU A 66 14.87 -0.88 3.39
N PHE A 67 14.09 -1.40 4.32
CA PHE A 67 12.64 -1.49 4.24
C PHE A 67 11.99 -0.12 4.02
N LYS A 68 12.37 0.88 4.84
CA LYS A 68 11.91 2.26 4.66
C LYS A 68 12.36 2.87 3.34
N LYS A 69 13.63 2.65 2.94
CA LYS A 69 14.13 3.10 1.64
C LYS A 69 13.36 2.50 0.47
N ALA A 70 12.90 1.26 0.55
CA ALA A 70 12.10 0.64 -0.50
C ALA A 70 10.74 1.34 -0.67
N ILE A 71 10.12 1.77 0.43
CA ILE A 71 8.88 2.56 0.43
C ILE A 71 9.13 3.97 -0.13
N GLU A 72 10.20 4.64 0.32
CA GLU A 72 10.59 5.97 -0.15
C GLU A 72 10.95 5.97 -1.64
N ALA A 73 11.65 4.94 -2.11
CA ALA A 73 11.97 4.75 -3.53
C ALA A 73 10.71 4.57 -4.40
N ALA A 74 9.60 4.13 -3.81
CA ALA A 74 8.31 4.11 -4.50
C ALA A 74 7.72 5.53 -4.68
N GLY A 75 8.29 6.56 -4.04
CA GLY A 75 7.83 7.95 -4.06
C GLY A 75 6.73 8.22 -3.04
N CYS A 76 6.80 7.56 -1.89
CA CYS A 76 5.87 7.73 -0.78
C CYS A 76 6.62 8.18 0.48
N LYS A 77 5.97 9.00 1.29
CA LYS A 77 6.45 9.36 2.63
C LYS A 77 6.13 8.21 3.60
N VAL A 78 7.14 7.77 4.35
CA VAL A 78 6.95 6.78 5.41
C VAL A 78 6.32 7.45 6.64
N LEU A 79 5.30 6.81 7.20
CA LEU A 79 4.76 7.06 8.52
C LEU A 79 5.30 5.96 9.44
N ASP A 80 6.31 6.30 10.24
CA ASP A 80 7.06 5.34 11.03
C ASP A 80 6.62 5.37 12.51
N PRO A 81 6.02 4.28 13.05
CA PRO A 81 5.63 4.23 14.46
C PRO A 81 6.83 4.25 15.41
N TRP A 82 8.05 4.03 14.90
CA TRP A 82 9.29 3.95 15.68
C TRP A 82 10.04 5.27 15.82
N GLU A 83 9.53 6.39 15.30
CA GLU A 83 10.20 7.69 15.45
C GLU A 83 10.35 8.12 16.92
N LYS A 84 9.44 7.65 17.79
CA LYS A 84 9.47 7.93 19.23
C LYS A 84 9.11 6.68 20.02
N GLU A 85 10.12 6.06 20.62
CA GLU A 85 9.89 4.97 21.56
C GLU A 85 9.14 5.47 22.80
N PRO A 86 8.19 4.67 23.35
CA PRO A 86 7.63 4.97 24.66
C PRO A 86 8.74 4.98 25.72
N PRO A 87 8.65 5.86 26.73
CA PRO A 87 9.60 5.85 27.83
C PRO A 87 9.53 4.50 28.57
N LYS A 88 10.69 4.01 29.05
CA LYS A 88 10.80 2.71 29.72
C LYS A 88 9.85 2.54 30.92
N ASN A 89 9.50 3.64 31.59
CA ASN A 89 8.59 3.67 32.74
C ASN A 89 7.27 4.38 32.38
N ALA A 90 6.75 4.13 31.19
CA ALA A 90 5.49 4.72 30.74
C ALA A 90 4.33 4.32 31.65
N THR A 91 3.50 5.31 31.99
CA THR A 91 2.20 5.10 32.61
C THR A 91 1.25 4.40 31.63
N ARG A 92 0.19 3.77 32.15
CA ARG A 92 -0.87 3.20 31.32
C ARG A 92 -1.42 4.20 30.30
N LYS A 93 -1.60 5.46 30.70
CA LYS A 93 -2.10 6.51 29.81
C LYS A 93 -1.14 6.74 28.64
N GLU A 94 0.15 6.90 28.90
CA GLU A 94 1.16 7.10 27.85
C GLU A 94 1.23 5.91 26.87
N LEU A 95 1.08 4.68 27.37
CA LEU A 95 1.01 3.49 26.51
C LEU A 95 -0.23 3.51 25.61
N MET A 96 -1.40 3.89 26.14
CA MET A 96 -2.62 4.05 25.34
C MET A 96 -2.49 5.20 24.33
N ASP A 97 -1.79 6.28 24.69
CA ASP A 97 -1.51 7.39 23.78
C ASP A 97 -0.60 6.96 22.62
N VAL A 98 0.34 6.03 22.83
CA VAL A 98 1.11 5.42 21.73
C VAL A 98 0.21 4.60 20.81
N GLY A 99 -0.63 3.72 21.37
CA GLY A 99 -1.58 2.95 20.57
C GLY A 99 -2.52 3.84 19.75
N LYS A 100 -3.02 4.94 20.36
CA LYS A 100 -3.81 5.95 19.66
C LYS A 100 -3.03 6.61 18.53
N LYS A 101 -1.77 7.01 18.76
CA LYS A 101 -0.93 7.61 17.71
C LYS A 101 -0.72 6.66 16.53
N ASN A 102 -0.50 5.37 16.78
CA ASN A 102 -0.36 4.39 15.70
C ASN A 102 -1.64 4.27 14.87
N ALA A 103 -2.81 4.21 15.53
CA ALA A 103 -4.10 4.24 14.84
C ALA A 103 -4.30 5.53 14.03
N ASP A 104 -3.96 6.70 14.60
CA ASP A 104 -4.04 7.99 13.92
C ASP A 104 -3.10 8.06 12.70
N LEU A 105 -1.91 7.43 12.76
CA LEU A 105 -1.01 7.31 11.61
C LEU A 105 -1.61 6.44 10.49
N ILE A 106 -2.20 5.29 10.82
CA ILE A 106 -2.89 4.43 9.86
C ILE A 106 -4.07 5.19 9.23
N ASP A 107 -4.84 5.92 10.04
CA ASP A 107 -5.95 6.75 9.59
C ASP A 107 -5.53 7.88 8.65
N ASN A 108 -4.26 8.29 8.68
CA ASN A 108 -3.70 9.28 7.77
C ASN A 108 -2.93 8.68 6.58
N ALA A 109 -2.74 7.36 6.55
CA ALA A 109 -2.01 6.67 5.49
C ALA A 109 -2.89 6.43 4.25
N SER A 110 -2.28 6.46 3.07
CA SER A 110 -2.88 6.00 1.81
C SER A 110 -2.69 4.49 1.62
N GLY A 111 -1.68 3.91 2.28
CA GLY A 111 -1.38 2.49 2.25
C GLY A 111 -0.66 2.03 3.51
N LEU A 112 -0.64 0.71 3.73
CA LEU A 112 0.12 0.06 4.80
C LEU A 112 1.09 -0.93 4.18
N VAL A 113 2.33 -0.93 4.66
CA VAL A 113 3.34 -1.92 4.28
C VAL A 113 3.75 -2.67 5.54
N ALA A 114 3.59 -3.99 5.52
CA ALA A 114 3.76 -4.85 6.68
C ALA A 114 4.95 -5.81 6.51
N ALA A 115 5.81 -5.88 7.52
CA ALA A 115 6.82 -6.92 7.64
C ALA A 115 6.22 -8.20 8.23
N LEU A 116 6.31 -9.30 7.49
CA LEU A 116 5.67 -10.58 7.82
C LEU A 116 6.68 -11.70 8.11
N ASP A 117 7.96 -11.36 8.26
CA ASP A 117 9.02 -12.33 8.54
C ASP A 117 8.85 -12.95 9.93
N GLY A 118 9.24 -14.22 10.03
CA GLY A 118 9.18 -14.98 11.27
C GLY A 118 8.29 -16.21 11.17
N PRO A 119 8.35 -17.09 12.19
CA PRO A 119 7.48 -18.26 12.27
C PRO A 119 6.01 -17.85 12.31
N ASP A 120 5.69 -16.80 13.07
CA ASP A 120 4.39 -16.14 13.11
C ASP A 120 4.57 -14.65 12.81
N VAL A 121 3.52 -14.03 12.27
CA VAL A 121 3.45 -12.58 12.12
C VAL A 121 3.39 -11.96 13.51
N ASP A 122 4.19 -10.91 13.74
CA ASP A 122 4.16 -10.13 14.98
C ASP A 122 2.72 -9.69 15.30
N SER A 123 2.31 -9.83 16.56
CA SER A 123 0.92 -9.59 16.96
C SER A 123 0.52 -8.12 16.83
N GLY A 124 1.46 -7.18 17.04
CA GLY A 124 1.25 -5.76 16.78
C GLY A 124 1.00 -5.49 15.30
N THR A 125 1.89 -6.01 14.46
CA THR A 125 1.78 -5.92 12.99
C THR A 125 0.46 -6.54 12.48
N ALA A 126 0.08 -7.71 12.99
CA ALA A 126 -1.19 -8.36 12.64
C ALA A 126 -2.42 -7.52 13.05
N ALA A 127 -2.39 -6.91 14.23
CA ALA A 127 -3.45 -6.01 14.70
C ALA A 127 -3.57 -4.76 13.82
N GLU A 128 -2.44 -4.18 13.40
CA GLU A 128 -2.40 -3.02 12.50
C GLU A 128 -2.94 -3.35 11.10
N ILE A 129 -2.60 -4.51 10.54
CA ILE A 129 -3.18 -5.02 9.28
C ILE A 129 -4.69 -5.17 9.41
N GLY A 130 -5.17 -5.80 10.49
CA GLY A 130 -6.60 -5.98 10.73
C GLY A 130 -7.33 -4.65 10.88
N TYR A 131 -6.76 -3.70 11.63
CA TYR A 131 -7.31 -2.36 11.80
C TYR A 131 -7.43 -1.62 10.45
N ALA A 132 -6.39 -1.65 9.63
CA ALA A 132 -6.38 -1.06 8.30
C ALA A 132 -7.45 -1.71 7.38
N ALA A 133 -7.49 -3.04 7.31
CA ALA A 133 -8.40 -3.79 6.45
C ALA A 133 -9.89 -3.63 6.84
N ALA A 134 -10.17 -3.23 8.08
CA ALA A 134 -11.52 -2.99 8.59
C ALA A 134 -12.03 -1.57 8.31
N LYS A 135 -11.19 -0.63 7.86
CA LYS A 135 -11.62 0.77 7.62
C LYS A 135 -12.69 0.83 6.54
N GLN A 136 -13.88 1.27 6.94
CA GLN A 136 -14.96 1.63 6.02
C GLN A 136 -14.73 3.04 5.48
N GLY A 137 -15.27 3.35 4.31
CA GLY A 137 -15.23 4.73 3.78
C GLY A 137 -13.91 5.14 3.11
N LYS A 138 -12.83 4.37 3.33
CA LYS A 138 -11.48 4.72 2.89
C LYS A 138 -10.75 3.48 2.41
N THR A 139 -10.36 3.47 1.14
CA THR A 139 -9.51 2.40 0.62
C THR A 139 -8.08 2.61 1.07
N ILE A 140 -7.59 1.73 1.95
CA ILE A 140 -6.18 1.58 2.28
C ILE A 140 -5.68 0.31 1.61
N TRP A 141 -4.71 0.43 0.72
CA TRP A 141 -4.06 -0.75 0.15
C TRP A 141 -3.01 -1.29 1.10
N ILE A 142 -2.79 -2.61 1.10
CA ILE A 142 -1.85 -3.27 2.01
C ILE A 142 -0.83 -4.09 1.21
N VAL A 143 0.47 -3.93 1.47
CA VAL A 143 1.50 -4.82 0.89
C VAL A 143 2.25 -5.51 2.01
N GLY A 144 2.24 -6.84 1.99
CA GLY A 144 3.06 -7.65 2.89
C GLY A 144 4.44 -7.91 2.29
N TYR A 145 5.50 -7.71 3.06
CA TYR A 145 6.84 -8.18 2.73
C TYR A 145 7.15 -9.42 3.56
N ARG A 146 7.58 -10.50 2.90
CA ARG A 146 8.07 -11.72 3.55
C ARG A 146 9.30 -12.26 2.83
N GLY A 147 10.49 -11.92 3.32
CA GLY A 147 11.75 -12.51 2.84
C GLY A 147 11.99 -13.92 3.41
N ASP A 148 11.24 -14.32 4.44
CA ASP A 148 11.30 -15.67 5.00
C ASP A 148 10.73 -16.73 4.04
N VAL A 149 11.62 -17.49 3.43
CA VAL A 149 11.30 -18.56 2.45
C VAL A 149 10.60 -19.77 3.04
N ARG A 150 10.45 -19.84 4.37
CA ARG A 150 9.75 -20.95 5.03
C ARG A 150 8.24 -20.72 4.94
N HIS A 151 7.50 -21.79 4.66
CA HIS A 151 6.04 -21.76 4.76
C HIS A 151 5.63 -21.74 6.23
N SER A 152 4.80 -20.77 6.62
CA SER A 152 4.15 -20.76 7.95
C SER A 152 2.64 -20.55 7.91
N GLY A 153 2.03 -20.51 6.72
CA GLY A 153 0.58 -20.49 6.56
C GLY A 153 -0.05 -21.88 6.45
N GLU A 154 -1.37 -21.89 6.38
CA GLU A 154 -2.16 -23.10 6.47
C GLU A 154 -1.91 -24.05 5.29
N LYS A 155 -1.72 -25.33 5.63
CA LYS A 155 -1.63 -26.46 4.70
C LYS A 155 -0.57 -26.29 3.61
N GLY A 156 0.46 -25.49 3.85
CA GLY A 156 1.53 -25.20 2.88
C GLY A 156 1.07 -24.37 1.68
N GLN A 157 -0.13 -23.79 1.74
CA GLN A 157 -0.66 -22.90 0.68
C GLN A 157 -0.61 -21.43 1.09
N GLY A 158 -0.72 -21.14 2.39
CA GLY A 158 -0.54 -19.78 2.91
C GLY A 158 0.93 -19.43 3.13
N LYS A 159 1.30 -18.17 2.85
CA LYS A 159 2.62 -17.62 3.22
C LYS A 159 2.70 -17.30 4.71
N VAL A 160 1.57 -16.87 5.28
CA VAL A 160 1.36 -16.53 6.69
C VAL A 160 0.00 -17.08 7.15
N ASN A 161 -0.34 -16.87 8.42
CA ASN A 161 -1.67 -17.16 8.94
C ASN A 161 -2.79 -16.65 8.01
N LEU A 162 -3.78 -17.51 7.74
CA LEU A 162 -4.85 -17.25 6.77
C LEU A 162 -5.59 -15.93 7.00
N GLN A 163 -5.76 -15.50 8.26
CA GLN A 163 -6.53 -14.31 8.56
C GLN A 163 -5.77 -13.06 8.14
N VAL A 164 -4.46 -13.06 8.39
CA VAL A 164 -3.56 -11.97 7.97
C VAL A 164 -3.48 -11.92 6.45
N GLN A 165 -3.31 -13.08 5.80
CA GLN A 165 -3.25 -13.13 4.34
C GLN A 165 -4.56 -12.64 3.69
N TYR A 166 -5.71 -13.08 4.20
CA TYR A 166 -7.02 -12.60 3.75
C TYR A 166 -7.17 -11.08 3.91
N PHE A 167 -6.73 -10.51 5.03
CA PHE A 167 -6.78 -9.07 5.24
C PHE A 167 -5.89 -8.29 4.28
N ILE A 168 -4.75 -8.84 3.86
CA ILE A 168 -3.87 -8.21 2.88
C ILE A 168 -4.46 -8.32 1.47
N GLU A 169 -4.75 -9.54 1.02
CA GLU A 169 -5.02 -9.82 -0.39
C GLU A 169 -6.45 -9.45 -0.79
N GLU A 170 -7.44 -9.86 0.00
CA GLU A 170 -8.86 -9.67 -0.34
C GLU A 170 -9.38 -8.30 0.14
N ARG A 171 -9.09 -7.93 1.40
CA ARG A 171 -9.61 -6.69 2.00
C ARG A 171 -8.72 -5.48 1.75
N GLY A 172 -7.41 -5.67 1.85
CA GLY A 172 -6.41 -4.64 1.61
C GLY A 172 -6.07 -4.44 0.13
N HIS A 173 -6.77 -5.11 -0.79
CA HIS A 173 -6.53 -5.04 -2.25
C HIS A 173 -5.04 -5.18 -2.61
N GLY A 174 -4.37 -6.05 -1.87
CA GLY A 174 -2.93 -6.09 -1.71
C GLY A 174 -2.27 -7.33 -2.28
N VAL A 175 -1.03 -7.56 -1.87
CA VAL A 175 -0.30 -8.80 -2.14
C VAL A 175 0.84 -8.98 -1.14
N ILE A 176 1.31 -10.21 -0.99
CA ILE A 176 2.54 -10.54 -0.28
C ILE A 176 3.68 -10.76 -1.29
N VAL A 177 4.73 -9.95 -1.15
CA VAL A 177 5.96 -10.02 -1.97
C VAL A 177 7.15 -10.53 -1.16
N ASP A 178 8.14 -11.07 -1.86
CA ASP A 178 9.27 -11.77 -1.22
C ASP A 178 10.57 -10.95 -1.27
N THR A 179 10.58 -9.83 -2.00
CA THR A 179 11.76 -8.97 -2.15
C THR A 179 11.42 -7.49 -1.94
N LEU A 180 12.40 -6.71 -1.48
CA LEU A 180 12.26 -5.25 -1.39
C LEU A 180 12.09 -4.58 -2.77
N HIS A 181 12.62 -5.21 -3.83
CA HIS A 181 12.43 -4.72 -5.19
C HIS A 181 10.95 -4.82 -5.60
N ASP A 182 10.36 -6.00 -5.45
CA ASP A 182 8.94 -6.23 -5.76
C ASP A 182 8.04 -5.39 -4.87
N LEU A 183 8.44 -5.16 -3.61
CA LEU A 183 7.76 -4.24 -2.71
C LEU A 183 7.68 -2.83 -3.30
N THR A 184 8.82 -2.28 -3.73
CA THR A 184 8.86 -0.95 -4.36
C THR A 184 7.99 -0.89 -5.62
N ILE A 185 8.06 -1.90 -6.49
CA ILE A 185 7.24 -1.96 -7.71
C ILE A 185 5.75 -1.99 -7.35
N LYS A 186 5.36 -2.82 -6.38
CA LYS A 186 3.96 -2.99 -6.03
C LYS A 186 3.35 -1.76 -5.37
N ILE A 187 4.12 -1.07 -4.52
CA ILE A 187 3.70 0.20 -3.94
C ILE A 187 3.43 1.22 -5.05
N ARG A 188 4.29 1.29 -6.09
CA ARG A 188 4.07 2.20 -7.22
C ARG A 188 2.78 1.87 -7.98
N GLU A 189 2.54 0.60 -8.26
CA GLU A 189 1.31 0.14 -8.93
C GLU A 189 0.07 0.54 -8.15
N LEU A 190 0.03 0.20 -6.85
CA LEU A 190 -1.12 0.47 -5.98
C LEU A 190 -1.33 1.98 -5.78
N ARG A 191 -0.25 2.74 -5.58
CA ARG A 191 -0.34 4.21 -5.53
C ARG A 191 -0.97 4.77 -6.79
N CYS A 192 -0.56 4.31 -7.97
CA CYS A 192 -1.14 4.77 -9.24
C CYS A 192 -2.61 4.36 -9.37
N LYS A 193 -2.96 3.13 -8.96
CA LYS A 193 -4.33 2.61 -9.00
C LYS A 193 -5.29 3.37 -8.07
N PHE A 194 -4.83 3.80 -6.90
CA PHE A 194 -5.64 4.41 -5.86
C PHE A 194 -5.45 5.94 -5.72
N ARG A 195 -4.78 6.59 -6.69
CA ARG A 195 -4.45 8.02 -6.65
C ARG A 195 -5.67 8.95 -6.59
N ASP A 196 -6.81 8.49 -7.13
CA ASP A 196 -7.99 9.32 -7.39
C ASP A 196 -9.26 8.81 -6.65
N VAL A 197 -9.11 7.91 -5.67
CA VAL A 197 -10.27 7.42 -4.92
C VAL A 197 -10.60 8.43 -3.81
N GLU A 198 -11.41 9.43 -4.16
CA GLU A 198 -12.13 10.26 -3.20
C GLU A 198 -12.90 9.38 -2.17
N PRO A 199 -13.21 9.91 -0.97
CA PRO A 199 -13.82 9.13 0.10
C PRO A 199 -15.12 8.50 -0.38
N ILE A 200 -15.41 7.28 0.08
CA ILE A 200 -16.69 6.64 -0.22
C ILE A 200 -17.78 7.56 0.36
N PRO A 201 -18.81 7.91 -0.43
CA PRO A 201 -19.82 8.84 0.02
C PRO A 201 -20.55 8.32 1.26
N GLU A 202 -21.03 9.27 2.07
CA GLU A 202 -21.53 9.10 3.44
C GLU A 202 -22.75 8.16 3.52
N ASP A 203 -23.37 7.87 2.38
CA ASP A 203 -24.48 6.96 2.13
C ASP A 203 -24.11 5.46 2.17
N TYR A 204 -22.82 5.11 2.25
CA TYR A 204 -22.35 3.73 2.44
C TYR A 204 -21.97 3.37 3.88
N LEU A 205 -22.17 4.26 4.85
CA LEU A 205 -22.14 3.90 6.26
C LEU A 205 -23.41 3.11 6.59
N CYS A 206 -23.24 1.84 6.98
CA CYS A 206 -24.31 0.96 7.40
C CYS A 206 -25.20 1.67 8.43
N GLU A 207 -26.48 1.89 8.11
CA GLU A 207 -27.49 2.28 9.09
C GLU A 207 -27.57 1.18 10.15
N SER A 208 -26.87 1.36 11.28
CA SER A 208 -27.13 0.55 12.46
C SER A 208 -28.46 1.01 13.03
N SER A 209 -29.53 0.38 12.56
CA SER A 209 -30.85 0.44 13.19
C SER A 209 -30.73 0.00 14.65
N ALA A 210 -30.81 0.97 15.57
CA ALA A 210 -31.26 0.73 16.93
C ALA A 210 -32.50 1.59 17.18
N LYS A 211 -33.62 1.12 16.61
CA LYS A 211 -34.92 1.32 17.23
C LYS A 211 -34.91 0.58 18.57
N THR A 212 -34.68 1.30 19.65
CA THR A 212 -35.13 0.90 20.98
C THR A 212 -35.92 2.04 21.59
N GLY A 213 -37.13 2.23 21.08
CA GLY A 213 -38.21 2.80 21.86
C GLY A 213 -38.67 1.75 22.87
N LEU A 214 -38.08 1.74 24.06
CA LEU A 214 -38.67 1.16 25.24
C LEU A 214 -39.37 2.30 25.98
N SER A 215 -40.65 2.49 25.65
CA SER A 215 -41.60 3.16 26.53
C SER A 215 -41.92 2.18 27.65
N THR A 216 -41.54 2.55 28.87
CA THR A 216 -42.13 2.00 30.08
C THR A 216 -43.44 2.72 30.31
N ASP A 217 -44.57 2.02 30.15
CA ASP A 217 -45.80 2.29 30.87
C ASP A 217 -46.73 1.06 30.79
N GLN A 218 -47.23 0.67 31.96
CA GLN A 218 -48.15 -0.42 32.33
C GLN A 218 -47.53 -1.74 32.77
#